data_AF-A0A0E9XP06-F1
#
_entry.id   AF-A0A0E9XP06-F1
#
_cell.length_a   1.000
_cell.length_b   1.000
_cell.length_c   1.000
_cell.angle_alpha   90.00
_cell.angle_beta   90.00
_cell.angle_gamma   90.00
#
_symmetry.space_group_name_H-M   'P 1'
#
loop_
_entity.id
_entity.type
_entity.pdbx_description
1 polymer ?
#
loop_
_entity_poly.entity_id
_entity_poly.type
_entity_poly.pdbx_seq_one_letter_code
_entity_poly.pdbx_strand_id
1 'polypeptide(L)'
;MEKEKSEIERFHNLTEEERRAELRNNGKVITNKATKGKYKFLQKYYHRGAFFMDEEQDVFKRDFSAPTLEDHFNKTILPKVMQVKNFGRSGRTKYTHLVDQDTTSFDSAWAQESAQNSKFFKQKAGGVRDVFDRPSVQKRKT
;
A
#
# COMPACT_ATOMS: atom_id res chain seq x y z
N MET A 1 -8.77 -28.66 8.75
CA MET A 1 -10.23 -28.43 8.83
C MET A 1 -10.76 -28.26 10.25
N GLU A 2 -10.77 -29.27 11.12
CA GLU A 2 -11.38 -29.12 12.46
C GLU A 2 -10.56 -28.20 13.39
N LYS A 3 -9.22 -28.32 13.34
CA LYS A 3 -8.30 -27.42 14.04
C LYS A 3 -8.43 -25.96 13.58
N GLU A 4 -8.43 -25.71 12.28
CA GLU A 4 -8.60 -24.35 11.72
C GLU A 4 -9.94 -23.74 12.12
N LYS A 5 -11.03 -24.51 12.11
CA LYS A 5 -12.34 -24.04 12.58
C LYS A 5 -12.31 -23.66 14.06
N SER A 6 -11.70 -24.49 14.91
CA SER A 6 -11.57 -24.20 16.34
C SER A 6 -10.70 -22.96 16.62
N GLU A 7 -9.67 -22.71 15.80
CA GLU A 7 -8.82 -21.52 15.90
C GLU A 7 -9.57 -20.25 15.47
N ILE A 8 -10.37 -20.34 14.41
CA ILE A 8 -11.24 -19.25 13.95
C ILE A 8 -12.27 -18.90 15.02
N GLU A 9 -12.95 -19.91 15.59
CA GLU A 9 -13.92 -19.71 16.67
C GLU A 9 -13.28 -19.10 17.92
N ARG A 10 -12.07 -19.55 18.29
CA ARG A 10 -11.29 -18.93 19.37
C ARG A 10 -11.05 -17.44 19.10
N PHE A 11 -10.62 -17.09 17.89
CA PHE A 11 -10.32 -15.71 17.49
C PHE A 11 -11.58 -14.81 17.43
N HIS A 12 -12.74 -15.39 17.13
CA HIS A 12 -14.02 -14.71 17.20
C HIS A 12 -14.46 -14.43 18.64
N ASN A 13 -14.16 -15.33 19.58
CA ASN A 13 -14.51 -15.21 21.00
C ASN A 13 -13.56 -14.30 21.81
N LEU A 14 -12.38 -13.96 21.28
CA LEU A 14 -11.42 -13.03 21.88
C LEU A 14 -11.93 -11.59 21.87
N THR A 15 -11.62 -10.83 22.93
CA THR A 15 -11.93 -9.39 22.99
C THR A 15 -11.04 -8.57 22.05
N GLU A 16 -11.47 -7.36 21.69
CA GLU A 16 -10.74 -6.48 20.75
C GLU A 16 -9.31 -6.14 21.23
N GLU A 17 -9.12 -6.01 22.55
CA GLU A 17 -7.82 -5.72 23.16
C GLU A 17 -6.88 -6.93 23.08
N GLU A 18 -7.38 -8.12 23.43
CA GLU A 18 -6.64 -9.37 23.36
C GLU A 18 -6.31 -9.74 21.91
N ARG A 19 -7.25 -9.53 20.97
CA ARG A 19 -7.02 -9.73 19.53
C ARG A 19 -5.89 -8.86 19.01
N ARG A 20 -5.84 -7.58 19.42
CA ARG A 20 -4.78 -6.66 19.02
C ARG A 20 -3.43 -7.05 19.65
N ALA A 21 -3.43 -7.49 20.91
CA ALA A 21 -2.23 -8.00 21.56
C ALA A 21 -1.72 -9.27 20.87
N GLU A 22 -2.61 -10.20 20.52
CA GLU A 22 -2.26 -11.43 19.83
C GLU A 22 -1.72 -11.16 18.43
N LEU A 23 -2.36 -10.28 17.63
CA LEU A 23 -1.85 -9.91 16.30
C LEU A 23 -0.50 -9.20 16.34
N ARG A 24 -0.20 -8.48 17.43
CA ARG A 24 1.13 -7.87 17.64
C ARG A 24 2.18 -8.93 17.99
N ASN A 25 1.82 -9.89 18.83
CA ASN A 25 2.73 -10.94 19.29
C ASN A 25 2.95 -12.01 18.20
N ASN A 26 1.91 -12.34 17.45
CA ASN A 26 1.88 -13.32 16.37
C ASN A 26 1.80 -12.58 15.03
N GLY A 27 2.90 -11.94 14.66
CA GLY A 27 3.02 -11.27 13.37
C GLY A 27 2.81 -12.25 12.20
N LYS A 28 2.24 -11.76 11.09
CA LYS A 28 2.05 -12.56 9.88
C LYS A 28 3.42 -13.06 9.37
N VAL A 29 3.65 -14.37 9.44
CA VAL A 29 4.84 -15.00 8.88
C VAL A 29 4.69 -15.06 7.37
N ILE A 30 5.46 -14.24 6.66
CA ILE A 30 5.53 -14.25 5.20
C ILE A 30 6.80 -15.03 4.84
N THR A 31 6.64 -16.31 4.51
CA THR A 31 7.74 -17.22 4.17
C THR A 31 8.53 -16.73 2.94
N ASN A 32 7.83 -16.19 1.95
CA ASN A 32 8.42 -15.72 0.68
C ASN A 32 8.58 -14.19 0.59
N LYS A 33 8.97 -13.54 1.69
CA LYS A 33 9.19 -12.10 1.72
C LYS A 33 10.38 -11.73 0.80
N ALA A 34 10.09 -11.11 -0.34
CA ALA A 34 11.12 -10.61 -1.24
C ALA A 34 11.90 -9.46 -0.59
N THR A 35 13.23 -9.50 -0.67
CA THR A 35 14.07 -8.34 -0.40
C THR A 35 13.86 -7.32 -1.51
N LYS A 36 13.17 -6.22 -1.21
CA LYS A 36 13.00 -5.11 -2.15
C LYS A 36 14.07 -4.06 -1.88
N GLY A 37 14.96 -3.85 -2.83
CA GLY A 37 15.93 -2.75 -2.82
C GLY A 37 15.33 -1.42 -3.25
N LYS A 38 16.18 -0.39 -3.28
CA LYS A 38 15.81 0.97 -3.73
C LYS A 38 15.91 1.04 -5.26
N TYR A 39 14.78 1.23 -5.93
CA TYR A 39 14.72 1.40 -7.37
C TYR A 39 15.34 2.74 -7.82
N LYS A 40 16.00 2.72 -8.99
CA LYS A 40 16.48 3.92 -9.68
C LYS A 40 15.32 4.65 -10.37
N PHE A 41 15.55 5.93 -10.70
CA PHE A 41 14.58 6.75 -11.41
C PHE A 41 14.22 6.14 -12.78
N LEU A 42 12.93 5.97 -13.03
CA LEU A 42 12.34 5.32 -14.23
C LEU A 42 12.78 3.85 -14.46
N GLN A 43 13.29 3.17 -13.44
CA GLN A 43 13.61 1.75 -13.52
C GLN A 43 12.34 0.92 -13.76
N LYS A 44 12.43 -0.12 -14.59
CA LYS A 44 11.31 -1.01 -14.84
C LYS A 44 11.06 -1.92 -13.64
N TYR A 45 9.82 -1.95 -13.17
CA TYR A 45 9.37 -2.92 -12.20
C TYR A 45 9.12 -4.27 -12.88
N TYR A 46 9.72 -5.32 -12.33
CA TYR A 46 9.46 -6.70 -12.69
C TYR A 46 8.68 -7.37 -11.56
N HIS A 47 7.47 -7.83 -11.87
CA HIS A 47 6.68 -8.62 -10.94
C HIS A 47 7.25 -10.03 -10.89
N ARG A 48 7.60 -10.53 -9.70
CA ARG A 48 8.17 -11.87 -9.49
C ARG A 48 7.26 -13.01 -9.98
N GLY A 49 5.95 -12.76 -10.05
CA GLY A 49 4.92 -13.76 -10.32
C GLY A 49 4.10 -14.05 -9.06
N ALA A 50 2.85 -14.48 -9.24
CA ALA A 50 1.96 -14.88 -8.15
C ALA A 50 1.76 -16.40 -8.06
N PHE A 51 2.19 -17.14 -9.09
CA PHE A 51 2.02 -18.58 -9.19
C PHE A 51 3.23 -19.31 -8.60
N PHE A 52 3.02 -20.55 -8.12
CA PHE A 52 4.07 -21.44 -7.59
C PHE A 52 4.85 -20.86 -6.40
N MET A 53 4.25 -19.93 -5.67
CA MET A 53 4.84 -19.34 -4.46
C MET A 53 4.66 -20.24 -3.23
N ASP A 54 3.95 -21.36 -3.33
CA ASP A 54 3.82 -22.33 -2.24
C ASP A 54 5.10 -23.17 -2.07
N GLU A 55 5.86 -23.35 -3.16
CA GLU A 55 7.14 -24.02 -3.14
C GLU A 55 8.25 -23.03 -2.75
N GLU A 56 8.93 -23.33 -1.65
CA GLU A 56 10.02 -22.50 -1.15
C GLU A 56 11.32 -22.77 -1.93
N GLN A 57 11.39 -22.25 -3.15
CA GLN A 57 12.60 -22.31 -3.98
C GLN A 57 13.46 -21.06 -3.79
N ASP A 58 14.78 -21.24 -3.67
CA ASP A 58 15.75 -20.14 -3.49
C ASP A 58 15.72 -19.12 -4.65
N VAL A 59 15.29 -19.55 -5.83
CA VAL A 59 15.07 -18.70 -7.01
C VAL A 59 14.12 -17.54 -6.69
N PHE A 60 13.05 -17.79 -5.94
CA PHE A 60 12.02 -16.78 -5.64
C PHE A 60 12.44 -15.81 -4.53
N LYS A 61 13.48 -16.13 -3.76
CA LYS A 61 14.02 -15.27 -2.70
C LYS A 61 15.03 -14.25 -3.21
N ARG A 62 15.44 -14.34 -4.48
CA ARG A 62 16.41 -13.41 -5.09
C ARG A 62 15.89 -11.98 -5.14
N ASP A 63 16.84 -11.05 -5.22
CA ASP A 63 16.53 -9.65 -5.42
C ASP A 63 16.16 -9.35 -6.88
N PHE A 64 14.86 -9.10 -7.11
CA PHE A 64 14.31 -8.71 -8.42
C PHE A 64 14.26 -7.18 -8.61
N SER A 65 14.79 -6.41 -7.66
CA SER A 65 14.85 -4.94 -7.73
C SER A 65 16.14 -4.41 -8.37
N ALA A 66 17.07 -5.29 -8.74
CA ALA A 66 18.30 -4.89 -9.41
C ALA A 66 18.01 -4.22 -10.77
N PRO A 67 18.79 -3.19 -11.17
CA PRO A 67 18.66 -2.58 -12.48
C PRO A 67 19.00 -3.58 -13.58
N THR A 68 18.24 -3.57 -14.67
CA THR A 68 18.45 -4.45 -15.82
C THR A 68 18.69 -3.62 -17.08
N LEU A 69 19.59 -4.10 -17.96
CA LEU A 69 19.92 -3.48 -19.25
C LEU A 69 20.03 -1.94 -19.20
N GLU A 70 19.03 -1.23 -19.72
CA GLU A 70 18.95 0.23 -19.83
C GLU A 70 18.85 0.97 -18.48
N ASP A 71 18.51 0.27 -17.40
CA ASP A 71 18.35 0.86 -16.06
C ASP A 71 19.67 0.96 -15.28
N HIS A 72 20.78 0.48 -15.85
CA HIS A 72 22.11 0.71 -15.27
C HIS A 72 22.46 2.20 -15.29
N PHE A 73 22.08 2.90 -16.37
CA PHE A 73 22.34 4.32 -16.57
C PHE A 73 21.48 5.20 -15.67
N ASN A 74 22.07 6.29 -15.16
CA ASN A 74 21.35 7.24 -14.32
C ASN A 74 20.48 8.19 -15.17
N LYS A 75 19.18 7.93 -15.26
CA LYS A 75 18.24 8.71 -16.05
C LYS A 75 17.92 10.11 -15.46
N THR A 76 18.37 10.43 -14.25
CA THR A 76 18.12 11.76 -13.64
C THR A 76 18.94 12.87 -14.28
N ILE A 77 20.08 12.55 -14.89
CA ILE A 77 20.95 13.55 -15.54
C ILE A 77 20.44 13.96 -16.92
N LEU A 78 19.43 13.26 -17.44
CA LEU A 78 18.83 13.57 -18.73
C LEU A 78 18.00 14.86 -18.65
N PRO A 79 17.87 15.62 -19.76
CA PRO A 79 16.95 16.75 -19.83
C PRO A 79 15.53 16.35 -19.45
N LYS A 80 14.76 17.23 -18.78
CA LYS A 80 13.41 16.93 -18.27
C LYS A 80 12.47 16.33 -19.34
N VAL A 81 12.58 16.79 -20.59
CA VAL A 81 11.79 16.28 -21.73
C VAL A 81 12.07 14.79 -22.04
N MET A 82 13.29 14.32 -21.75
CA MET A 82 13.71 12.94 -21.92
C MET A 82 13.53 12.08 -20.67
N GLN A 83 13.20 12.68 -19.52
CA GLN A 83 12.92 11.99 -18.26
C GLN A 83 11.53 11.32 -18.28
N VAL A 84 11.23 10.57 -19.32
CA VAL A 84 9.96 9.85 -19.52
C VAL A 84 10.25 8.45 -20.05
N LYS A 85 9.36 7.50 -19.76
CA LYS A 85 9.54 6.11 -20.19
C LYS A 85 9.27 5.96 -21.68
N ASN A 86 10.15 5.26 -22.41
CA ASN A 86 10.07 5.03 -23.86
C ASN A 86 10.14 6.31 -24.72
N PHE A 87 11.03 7.24 -24.37
CA PHE A 87 11.22 8.48 -25.15
C PHE A 87 11.41 8.21 -26.65
N GLY A 88 10.71 8.96 -27.50
CA GLY A 88 10.77 8.82 -28.96
C GLY A 88 9.92 7.70 -29.58
N ARG A 89 9.21 6.88 -28.78
CA ARG A 89 8.34 5.81 -29.30
C ARG A 89 6.87 6.24 -29.40
N SER A 90 6.14 5.73 -30.40
CA SER A 90 4.68 5.79 -30.43
C SER A 90 4.13 4.98 -29.23
N GLY A 91 3.37 5.63 -28.35
CA GLY A 91 2.92 5.04 -27.07
C GLY A 91 3.76 5.39 -25.84
N ARG A 92 4.66 6.37 -25.95
CA ARG A 92 5.38 6.94 -24.79
C ARG A 92 4.42 7.51 -23.75
N THR A 93 4.65 7.19 -22.47
CA THR A 93 3.92 7.78 -21.34
C THR A 93 4.31 9.25 -21.14
N LYS A 94 3.33 10.12 -20.89
CA LYS A 94 3.57 11.55 -20.60
C LYS A 94 4.02 11.81 -19.15
N TYR A 95 3.74 10.87 -18.26
CA TYR A 95 3.94 10.97 -16.82
C TYR A 95 5.09 10.07 -16.34
N THR A 96 5.70 10.44 -15.21
CA THR A 96 6.89 9.76 -14.69
C THR A 96 6.56 8.85 -13.50
N HIS A 97 6.18 9.44 -12.37
CA HIS A 97 5.82 8.76 -11.13
C HIS A 97 4.75 9.58 -10.40
N LEU A 98 4.00 8.93 -9.50
CA LEU A 98 2.86 9.53 -8.84
C LEU A 98 3.23 10.81 -8.08
N VAL A 99 4.39 10.84 -7.44
CA VAL A 99 4.87 12.01 -6.68
C VAL A 99 5.05 13.25 -7.56
N ASP A 100 5.52 13.10 -8.80
CA ASP A 100 5.67 14.21 -9.76
C ASP A 100 4.33 14.68 -10.34
N GLN A 101 3.26 13.90 -10.14
CA GLN A 101 1.90 14.25 -10.55
C GLN A 101 1.01 14.61 -9.35
N ASP A 102 1.56 14.52 -8.15
CA ASP A 102 0.85 14.85 -6.93
C ASP A 102 0.72 16.37 -6.83
N THR A 103 -0.52 16.85 -6.91
CA THR A 103 -0.85 18.27 -6.81
C THR A 103 -1.18 18.69 -5.38
N THR A 104 -0.97 17.81 -4.40
CA THR A 104 -1.17 18.11 -2.97
C THR A 104 -0.26 19.26 -2.55
N SER A 105 -0.88 20.39 -2.19
CA SER A 105 -0.16 21.54 -1.62
C SER A 105 -0.06 21.37 -0.11
N PHE A 106 1.12 20.93 0.35
CA PHE A 106 1.42 20.76 1.78
C PHE A 106 1.45 22.09 2.55
N ASP A 107 1.59 23.22 1.86
CA ASP A 107 1.54 24.56 2.44
C ASP A 107 0.12 25.15 2.48
N SER A 108 -0.87 24.41 1.99
CA SER A 108 -2.26 24.88 2.06
C SER A 108 -2.74 24.94 3.50
N ALA A 109 -3.48 26.01 3.85
CA ALA A 109 -4.03 26.19 5.19
C ALA A 109 -4.93 25.02 5.64
N TRP A 110 -5.47 24.24 4.68
CA TRP A 110 -6.27 23.04 4.95
C TRP A 110 -5.45 21.75 5.15
N ALA A 111 -4.21 21.70 4.64
CA ALA A 111 -3.32 20.55 4.81
C ALA A 111 -2.50 20.63 6.11
N GLN A 112 -2.42 21.80 6.75
CA GLN A 112 -1.74 21.95 8.03
C GLN A 112 -2.42 21.09 9.11
N GLU A 113 -1.65 20.25 9.78
CA GLU A 113 -2.12 19.40 10.88
C GLU A 113 -2.30 20.22 12.15
N SER A 114 -3.33 21.07 12.18
CA SER A 114 -3.75 21.81 13.36
C SER A 114 -5.07 21.27 13.90
N ALA A 115 -5.26 21.34 15.22
CA ALA A 115 -6.51 20.93 15.85
C ALA A 115 -7.74 21.66 15.28
N GLN A 116 -7.56 22.91 14.82
CA GLN A 116 -8.61 23.70 14.19
C GLN A 116 -8.97 23.16 12.81
N ASN A 117 -7.98 22.79 12.01
CA ASN A 117 -8.17 22.23 10.68
C ASN A 117 -8.80 20.83 10.74
N SER A 118 -8.37 19.98 11.67
CA SER A 118 -9.00 18.67 11.86
C SER A 118 -10.47 18.79 12.26
N LYS A 119 -10.82 19.76 13.12
CA LYS A 119 -12.22 20.05 13.49
C LYS A 119 -13.02 20.55 12.30
N PHE A 120 -12.47 21.51 11.54
CA PHE A 120 -13.12 22.04 10.34
C PHE A 120 -13.34 20.94 9.30
N PHE A 121 -12.32 20.11 9.02
CA PHE A 121 -12.41 19.00 8.07
C PHE A 121 -13.48 18.00 8.48
N LYS A 122 -13.50 17.54 9.73
CA LYS A 122 -14.54 16.60 10.22
C LYS A 122 -15.96 17.18 10.18
N GLN A 123 -16.12 18.49 10.38
CA GLN A 123 -17.45 19.11 10.42
C GLN A 123 -17.97 19.54 9.05
N LYS A 124 -17.09 20.02 8.16
CA LYS A 124 -17.43 20.69 6.91
C LYS A 124 -17.07 19.89 5.65
N ALA A 125 -16.12 18.95 5.72
CA ALA A 125 -15.82 18.11 4.57
C ALA A 125 -16.92 17.05 4.37
N GLY A 126 -17.40 16.92 3.14
CA GLY A 126 -18.39 15.90 2.77
C GLY A 126 -17.80 14.50 2.89
N GLY A 127 -18.58 13.55 3.44
CA GLY A 127 -18.19 12.14 3.52
C GLY A 127 -17.19 11.75 4.62
N VAL A 128 -16.77 12.70 5.47
CA VAL A 128 -15.82 12.45 6.58
C VAL A 128 -16.51 12.46 7.95
N ARG A 129 -17.84 12.63 7.97
CA ARG A 129 -18.61 12.60 9.21
C ARG A 129 -18.77 11.15 9.65
N ASP A 130 -18.46 10.86 10.90
CA ASP A 130 -18.70 9.56 11.52
C ASP A 130 -20.21 9.36 11.72
N VAL A 131 -20.92 9.04 10.64
CA VAL A 131 -22.34 8.63 10.69
C VAL A 131 -22.37 7.13 10.98
N PHE A 132 -22.21 6.79 12.26
CA PHE A 132 -22.34 5.42 12.74
C PHE A 132 -23.67 5.24 13.45
N ASP A 133 -24.69 4.78 12.71
CA ASP A 133 -25.92 4.28 13.33
C ASP A 133 -25.63 2.92 13.94
N ARG A 134 -25.52 2.87 15.27
CA ARG A 134 -25.49 1.61 16.01
C ARG A 134 -26.80 0.88 15.75
N PRO A 135 -26.80 -0.34 15.18
CA PRO A 135 -28.04 -1.10 15.07
C PRO A 135 -28.63 -1.29 16.46
N SER A 136 -29.88 -0.88 16.66
CA SER A 136 -30.54 -1.03 17.94
C SER A 136 -30.70 -2.52 18.26
N VAL A 137 -30.41 -2.90 19.51
CA VAL A 137 -30.50 -4.30 19.98
C VAL A 137 -31.94 -4.83 19.91
N GLN A 138 -32.93 -3.94 19.83
CA GLN A 138 -34.34 -4.33 19.73
C GLN A 138 -34.72 -4.65 18.30
N LYS A 139 -35.04 -5.93 18.05
CA LYS A 139 -35.81 -6.37 16.87
C LYS A 139 -37.06 -5.49 16.76
N ARG A 140 -37.20 -4.78 15.64
CA ARG A 140 -38.47 -4.15 15.27
C ARG A 140 -39.55 -5.23 15.28
N LYS A 141 -40.54 -5.08 16.16
CA LYS A 141 -41.74 -5.92 16.14
C LYS A 141 -42.54 -5.49 14.90
N THR A 142 -42.58 -6.35 13.90
CA THR A 142 -43.62 -6.37 12.87
C THR A 142 -44.88 -6.95 13.45
#